data_AF-A0A7V0Z6X7-F1
#
_entry.id   AF-A0A7V0Z6X7-F1
#
_cell.length_a   1.000
_cell.length_b   1.000
_cell.length_c   1.000
_cell.angle_alpha   90.00
_cell.angle_beta   90.00
_cell.angle_gamma   90.00
#
_symmetry.space_group_name_H-M   'P 1'
#
loop_
_entity.id
_entity.type
_entity.pdbx_description
1 polymer ?
#
loop_
_entity_poly.entity_id
_entity_poly.type
_entity_poly.pdbx_seq_one_letter_code
_entity_poly.pdbx_strand_id
1 'polypeptide(L)'
;MDRNEALNLLTERLKNKNLFKHCLAAEACLRELARHFGEDDEIWGIAGLLHDIDYEETVNDPSRHGIIGAMILEKKGVLPEIIYAIKVHAGHLTPKSKLDWALFATDPLTGLIVASALMHPDKKLSSLDTDFVLRRFKEKRFAAGANREQIIACKNLGLELEDFISICLKGMQTISNELGL
;
A
#
# COMPACT_ATOMS: atom_id res chain seq x y z
N MET A 1 13.24 5.82 -13.07
CA MET A 1 13.67 5.15 -11.83
C MET A 1 13.21 3.71 -11.93
N ASP A 2 14.11 2.75 -11.72
CA ASP A 2 13.74 1.34 -11.61
C ASP A 2 13.45 0.92 -10.15
N ARG A 3 12.94 -0.30 -9.96
CA ARG A 3 12.61 -0.83 -8.62
C ARG A 3 13.82 -0.86 -7.68
N ASN A 4 15.01 -1.20 -8.16
CA ASN A 4 16.21 -1.31 -7.31
C ASN A 4 16.64 0.07 -6.82
N GLU A 5 16.61 1.08 -7.69
CA GLU A 5 16.83 2.48 -7.32
C GLU A 5 15.81 2.96 -6.28
N ALA A 6 14.54 2.64 -6.47
CA ALA A 6 13.46 2.95 -5.53
C ALA A 6 13.69 2.28 -4.16
N LEU A 7 14.03 0.98 -4.14
CA LEU A 7 14.28 0.23 -2.90
C LEU A 7 15.50 0.76 -2.12
N ASN A 8 16.56 1.14 -2.83
CA ASN A 8 17.74 1.76 -2.23
C ASN A 8 17.37 3.11 -1.58
N LEU A 9 16.62 3.95 -2.30
CA LEU A 9 16.16 5.23 -1.77
C LEU A 9 15.26 5.05 -0.54
N LEU A 10 14.35 4.07 -0.55
CA LEU A 10 13.50 3.77 0.59
C LEU A 10 14.33 3.34 1.81
N THR A 11 15.33 2.48 1.60
CA THR A 11 16.23 1.98 2.65
C THR A 11 17.08 3.09 3.28
N GLU A 12 17.51 4.06 2.47
CA GLU A 12 18.20 5.26 2.95
C GLU A 12 17.33 6.08 3.89
N ARG A 13 16.02 6.17 3.61
CA ARG A 13 15.10 7.09 4.27
C ARG A 13 14.31 6.52 5.42
N LEU A 14 13.92 5.24 5.37
CA LEU A 14 13.13 4.59 6.42
C LEU A 14 14.01 3.69 7.28
N LYS A 15 14.01 3.89 8.60
CA LYS A 15 14.71 3.05 9.58
C LYS A 15 13.77 2.14 10.36
N ASN A 16 12.49 2.46 10.39
CA ASN A 16 11.44 1.65 10.99
C ASN A 16 11.13 0.45 10.08
N LYS A 17 11.51 -0.74 10.56
CA LYS A 17 11.32 -2.01 9.83
C LYS A 17 9.86 -2.32 9.54
N ASN A 18 8.92 -1.91 10.41
CA ASN A 18 7.50 -2.18 10.18
C ASN A 18 6.94 -1.28 9.08
N LEU A 19 7.35 0.00 9.05
CA LEU A 19 6.98 0.93 7.98
C LEU A 19 7.61 0.51 6.64
N PHE A 20 8.86 0.04 6.66
CA PHE A 20 9.50 -0.51 5.47
C PHE A 20 8.74 -1.72 4.92
N LYS A 21 8.32 -2.66 5.79
CA LYS A 21 7.48 -3.80 5.41
C LYS A 21 6.10 -3.39 4.91
N HIS A 22 5.52 -2.33 5.47
CA HIS A 22 4.27 -1.74 4.98
C HIS A 22 4.39 -1.27 3.53
N CYS A 23 5.48 -0.57 3.19
CA CYS A 23 5.78 -0.17 1.81
C CYS A 23 5.96 -1.37 0.87
N LEU A 24 6.64 -2.44 1.31
CA LEU A 24 6.76 -3.68 0.52
C LEU A 24 5.40 -4.36 0.30
N ALA A 25 4.55 -4.39 1.32
CA ALA A 25 3.20 -4.93 1.19
C ALA A 25 2.35 -4.12 0.20
N ALA A 26 2.42 -2.79 0.24
CA ALA A 26 1.73 -1.90 -0.69
C ALA A 26 2.23 -2.10 -2.13
N GLU A 27 3.55 -2.22 -2.33
CA GLU A 27 4.14 -2.57 -3.61
C GLU A 27 3.55 -3.88 -4.17
N ALA A 28 3.55 -4.95 -3.35
CA ALA A 28 3.11 -6.26 -3.80
C ALA A 28 1.62 -6.27 -4.19
N CYS A 29 0.78 -5.58 -3.42
CA CYS A 29 -0.63 -5.38 -3.74
C CYS A 29 -0.82 -4.63 -5.05
N LEU A 30 -0.11 -3.51 -5.24
CA LEU A 30 -0.25 -2.68 -6.45
C LEU A 30 0.26 -3.38 -7.70
N ARG A 31 1.33 -4.19 -7.60
CA ARG A 31 1.80 -5.03 -8.73
C ARG A 31 0.73 -6.01 -9.18
N GLU A 32 0.06 -6.70 -8.26
CA GLU A 32 -1.02 -7.62 -8.62
C GLU A 32 -2.26 -6.90 -9.17
N LEU A 33 -2.60 -5.72 -8.64
CA LEU A 33 -3.68 -4.90 -9.20
C LEU A 33 -3.35 -4.39 -10.61
N ALA A 34 -2.12 -3.95 -10.86
CA ALA A 34 -1.69 -3.53 -12.19
C ALA A 34 -1.86 -4.66 -13.21
N ARG A 35 -1.40 -5.87 -12.87
CA ARG A 35 -1.58 -7.07 -13.71
C ARG A 35 -3.05 -7.39 -13.96
N HIS A 36 -3.90 -7.25 -12.94
CA HIS A 36 -5.34 -7.44 -13.09
C HIS A 36 -5.95 -6.45 -14.11
N PHE A 37 -5.53 -5.18 -14.08
CA PHE A 37 -6.03 -4.14 -14.96
C PHE A 37 -5.32 -4.04 -16.32
N GLY A 38 -4.27 -4.84 -16.56
CA GLY A 38 -3.43 -4.75 -17.75
C GLY A 38 -2.58 -3.46 -17.80
N GLU A 39 -2.26 -2.91 -16.63
CA GLU A 39 -1.44 -1.71 -16.45
C GLU A 39 0.03 -2.09 -16.19
N ASP A 40 0.93 -1.10 -16.20
CA ASP A 40 2.35 -1.30 -15.93
C ASP A 40 2.62 -1.61 -14.45
N ASP A 41 3.05 -2.83 -14.14
CA ASP A 41 3.28 -3.28 -12.76
C ASP A 41 4.55 -2.68 -12.12
N GLU A 42 5.51 -2.19 -12.91
CA GLU A 42 6.66 -1.45 -12.37
C GLU A 42 6.26 -0.06 -11.88
N ILE A 43 5.43 0.66 -12.66
CA ILE A 43 4.94 2.00 -12.26
C ILE A 43 4.11 1.91 -10.98
N TRP A 44 3.18 0.96 -10.92
CA TRP A 44 2.31 0.74 -9.77
C TRP A 44 3.11 0.23 -8.56
N GLY A 45 4.06 -0.66 -8.78
CA GLY A 45 4.95 -1.15 -7.74
C GLY A 45 5.79 -0.04 -7.10
N ILE A 46 6.39 0.84 -7.91
CA ILE A 46 7.19 1.98 -7.40
C ILE A 46 6.31 2.95 -6.60
N ALA A 47 5.07 3.21 -7.02
CA ALA A 47 4.14 4.02 -6.26
C ALA A 47 3.86 3.44 -4.88
N GLY A 48 3.57 2.13 -4.80
CA GLY A 48 3.36 1.44 -3.53
C GLY A 48 4.60 1.41 -2.66
N LEU A 49 5.78 1.22 -3.26
CA LEU A 49 7.05 1.15 -2.53
C LEU A 49 7.44 2.49 -1.90
N LEU A 50 7.13 3.62 -2.54
CA LEU A 50 7.62 4.94 -2.14
C LEU A 50 6.57 5.85 -1.50
N HIS A 51 5.31 5.39 -1.33
CA HIS A 51 4.23 6.25 -0.84
C HIS A 51 4.53 6.89 0.54
N ASP A 52 5.15 6.14 1.44
CA ASP A 52 5.47 6.57 2.81
C ASP A 52 6.94 6.99 3.01
N ILE A 53 7.65 7.32 1.93
CA ILE A 53 9.09 7.62 1.96
C ILE A 53 9.49 8.81 2.87
N ASP A 54 8.53 9.67 3.21
CA ASP A 54 8.70 10.82 4.08
C ASP A 54 8.04 10.67 5.46
N TYR A 55 7.40 9.54 5.75
CA TYR A 55 6.58 9.36 6.95
C TYR A 55 7.39 9.56 8.24
N GLU A 56 8.61 9.02 8.32
CA GLU A 56 9.48 9.22 9.50
C GLU A 56 9.90 10.67 9.73
N GLU A 57 10.09 11.45 8.65
CA GLU A 57 10.41 12.89 8.75
C GLU A 57 9.18 13.72 9.15
N THR A 58 8.00 13.25 8.79
CA THR A 58 6.73 13.97 8.92
C THR A 58 5.85 13.49 10.07
N VAL A 59 6.28 12.48 10.85
CA VAL A 59 5.48 11.91 11.96
C VAL A 59 5.04 12.94 13.01
N ASN A 60 5.84 14.00 13.22
CA ASN A 60 5.52 15.10 14.14
C ASN A 60 4.75 16.26 13.49
N ASP A 61 4.58 16.22 12.17
CA ASP A 61 3.80 17.18 11.38
C ASP A 61 3.11 16.46 10.20
N PRO A 62 2.04 15.68 10.46
CA PRO A 62 1.38 14.86 9.45
C PRO A 62 0.83 15.66 8.27
N SER A 63 0.62 16.97 8.42
CA SER A 63 0.18 17.85 7.33
C SER A 63 1.20 17.93 6.18
N ARG A 64 2.45 17.55 6.43
CA ARG A 64 3.54 17.54 5.44
C ARG A 64 3.75 16.19 4.76
N HIS A 65 3.16 15.11 5.29
CA HIS A 65 3.28 13.77 4.72
C HIS A 65 2.73 13.74 3.28
N GLY A 66 3.40 13.04 2.37
CA GLY A 66 3.10 13.02 0.94
C GLY A 66 3.58 14.27 0.18
N ILE A 67 3.64 15.44 0.81
CA ILE A 67 4.22 16.66 0.21
C ILE A 67 5.75 16.55 0.17
N ILE A 68 6.37 16.18 1.29
CA ILE A 68 7.83 16.04 1.36
C ILE A 68 8.29 14.87 0.49
N GLY A 69 7.56 13.75 0.52
CA GLY A 69 7.78 12.58 -0.32
C GLY A 69 7.74 12.97 -1.79
N ALA A 70 6.69 13.68 -2.23
CA ALA A 70 6.61 14.19 -3.59
C ALA A 70 7.81 15.07 -3.98
N MET A 71 8.22 16.03 -3.14
CA MET A 71 9.36 16.90 -3.44
C MET A 71 10.67 16.11 -3.60
N ILE A 72 10.87 15.04 -2.82
CA ILE A 72 12.04 14.17 -2.93
C ILE A 72 12.01 13.42 -4.27
N LEU A 73 10.86 12.85 -4.61
CA LEU A 73 10.67 12.02 -5.80
C LEU A 73 10.71 12.85 -7.10
N GLU A 74 10.18 14.07 -7.09
CA GLU A 74 10.29 15.04 -8.19
C GLU A 74 11.76 15.33 -8.51
N LYS A 75 12.60 15.59 -7.49
CA LYS A 75 14.05 15.82 -7.67
C LYS A 75 14.81 14.61 -8.21
N LYS A 76 14.27 13.40 -8.00
CA LYS A 76 14.84 12.14 -8.49
C LYS A 76 14.30 11.73 -9.87
N GLY A 77 13.46 12.56 -10.50
CA GLY A 77 12.91 12.29 -11.82
C GLY A 77 11.90 11.14 -11.84
N VAL A 78 11.19 10.90 -10.74
CA VAL A 78 10.09 9.93 -10.70
C VAL A 78 8.91 10.45 -11.52
N LEU A 79 8.14 9.53 -12.11
CA LEU A 79 7.03 9.87 -13.01
C LEU A 79 5.97 10.72 -12.28
N PRO A 80 5.41 11.77 -12.94
CA PRO A 80 4.41 12.64 -12.32
C PRO A 80 3.16 11.92 -11.82
N GLU A 81 2.75 10.82 -12.45
CA GLU A 81 1.59 10.03 -12.03
C GLU A 81 1.81 9.30 -10.70
N ILE A 82 3.03 8.80 -10.45
CA ILE A 82 3.41 8.21 -9.16
C ILE A 82 3.36 9.29 -8.07
N ILE A 83 3.96 10.45 -8.34
CA ILE A 83 3.97 11.59 -7.41
C ILE A 83 2.54 12.08 -7.12
N TYR A 84 1.66 12.06 -8.13
CA TYR A 84 0.25 12.43 -7.96
C TYR A 84 -0.47 11.44 -7.04
N ALA A 85 -0.33 10.15 -7.28
CA ALA A 85 -0.91 9.11 -6.44
C ALA A 85 -0.43 9.22 -4.98
N ILE A 86 0.84 9.57 -4.77
CA ILE A 86 1.44 9.80 -3.43
C ILE A 86 0.85 11.05 -2.73
N LYS A 87 0.49 12.09 -3.48
CA LYS A 87 -0.23 13.23 -2.88
C LYS A 87 -1.69 12.86 -2.57
N VAL A 88 -2.29 11.98 -3.36
CA VAL A 88 -3.67 11.50 -3.16
C VAL A 88 -3.78 10.61 -1.92
N HIS A 89 -2.88 9.64 -1.73
CA HIS A 89 -2.94 8.74 -0.56
C HIS A 89 -2.81 9.52 0.75
N ALA A 90 -1.93 10.54 0.76
CA ALA A 90 -1.75 11.44 1.89
C ALA A 90 -2.89 12.49 2.07
N GLY A 91 -3.90 12.49 1.20
CA GLY A 91 -5.10 13.33 1.32
C GLY A 91 -4.95 14.77 0.82
N HIS A 92 -3.89 15.09 0.07
CA HIS A 92 -3.67 16.44 -0.47
C HIS A 92 -4.37 16.69 -1.80
N LEU A 93 -4.71 15.63 -2.52
CA LEU A 93 -5.35 15.69 -3.83
C LEU A 93 -6.51 14.70 -3.91
N THR A 94 -7.42 14.96 -4.85
CA THR A 94 -8.52 14.04 -5.16
C THR A 94 -8.06 12.98 -6.17
N PRO A 95 -8.41 11.70 -5.98
CA PRO A 95 -8.08 10.65 -6.95
C PRO A 95 -8.73 10.92 -8.31
N LYS A 96 -7.99 10.69 -9.41
CA LYS A 96 -8.49 10.83 -10.79
C LYS A 96 -8.11 9.68 -11.72
N SER A 97 -7.10 8.87 -11.36
CA SER A 97 -6.61 7.73 -12.12
C SER A 97 -6.88 6.41 -11.39
N LYS A 98 -6.71 5.27 -12.08
CA LYS A 98 -6.75 3.95 -11.44
C LYS A 98 -5.63 3.80 -10.40
N LEU A 99 -4.41 4.26 -10.70
CA LEU A 99 -3.29 4.19 -9.76
C LEU A 99 -3.60 4.94 -8.46
N ASP A 100 -4.22 6.12 -8.57
CA ASP A 100 -4.58 6.94 -7.41
C ASP A 100 -5.56 6.19 -6.50
N TRP A 101 -6.64 5.62 -7.08
CA TRP A 101 -7.64 4.86 -6.35
C TRP A 101 -7.07 3.56 -5.79
N ALA A 102 -6.18 2.90 -6.53
CA ALA A 102 -5.51 1.68 -6.09
C ALA A 102 -4.65 1.96 -4.87
N LEU A 103 -3.73 2.93 -4.92
CA LEU A 103 -2.86 3.25 -3.79
C LEU A 103 -3.67 3.70 -2.57
N PHE A 104 -4.66 4.59 -2.78
CA PHE A 104 -5.52 5.11 -1.72
C PHE A 104 -6.30 4.00 -0.97
N ALA A 105 -6.79 2.98 -1.68
CA ALA A 105 -7.51 1.87 -1.07
C ALA A 105 -6.58 0.78 -0.52
N THR A 106 -5.43 0.56 -1.16
CA THR A 106 -4.47 -0.49 -0.80
C THR A 106 -3.73 -0.16 0.50
N ASP A 107 -3.33 1.10 0.70
CA ASP A 107 -2.58 1.53 1.88
C ASP A 107 -3.21 1.06 3.22
N PRO A 108 -4.46 1.39 3.55
CA PRO A 108 -5.08 0.87 4.78
C PRO A 108 -5.35 -0.64 4.75
N LEU A 109 -5.51 -1.25 3.57
CA LEU A 109 -5.78 -2.69 3.46
C LEU A 109 -4.57 -3.54 3.85
N THR A 110 -3.34 -3.13 3.53
CA THR A 110 -2.13 -3.88 3.91
C THR A 110 -2.05 -4.04 5.43
N GLY A 111 -2.35 -2.97 6.18
CA GLY A 111 -2.40 -3.00 7.65
C GLY A 111 -3.46 -3.95 8.19
N LEU A 112 -4.62 -4.03 7.54
CA LEU A 112 -5.68 -4.98 7.90
C LEU A 112 -5.25 -6.43 7.65
N ILE A 113 -4.59 -6.72 6.52
CA ILE A 113 -4.11 -8.06 6.18
C ILE A 113 -2.98 -8.49 7.14
N VAL A 114 -2.03 -7.61 7.43
CA VAL A 114 -0.95 -7.87 8.41
C VAL A 114 -1.55 -8.16 9.79
N ALA A 115 -2.49 -7.34 10.27
CA ALA A 115 -3.16 -7.60 11.54
C ALA A 115 -3.90 -8.95 11.53
N SER A 116 -4.55 -9.29 10.42
CA SER A 116 -5.23 -10.58 10.24
C SER A 116 -4.26 -11.76 10.35
N ALA A 117 -3.08 -11.64 9.75
CA ALA A 117 -2.04 -12.65 9.85
C ALA A 117 -1.54 -12.80 11.30
N LEU A 118 -1.22 -11.68 11.96
CA LEU A 118 -0.73 -11.67 13.34
C LEU A 118 -1.74 -12.21 14.36
N MET A 119 -3.03 -12.09 14.08
CA MET A 119 -4.12 -12.65 14.89
C MET A 119 -4.33 -14.15 14.66
N HIS A 120 -3.99 -14.66 13.47
CA HIS A 120 -4.13 -16.08 13.15
C HIS A 120 -3.14 -16.91 14.00
N PRO A 121 -3.53 -18.10 14.52
CA PRO A 121 -2.66 -18.94 15.34
C PRO A 121 -1.30 -19.23 14.70
N ASP A 122 -1.28 -19.48 13.40
CA ASP A 122 -0.05 -19.77 12.63
C ASP A 122 0.83 -18.55 12.40
N LYS A 123 0.28 -17.33 12.55
CA LYS A 123 0.95 -16.06 12.24
C LYS A 123 1.52 -15.98 10.83
N LYS A 124 0.83 -16.61 9.88
CA LYS A 124 1.25 -16.73 8.48
C LYS A 124 0.23 -16.17 7.50
N LEU A 125 0.69 -15.47 6.46
CA LEU A 125 -0.11 -15.04 5.32
C LEU A 125 -0.61 -16.22 4.48
N SER A 126 0.18 -17.30 4.40
CA SER A 126 -0.22 -18.52 3.68
C SER A 126 -1.38 -19.27 4.35
N SER A 127 -1.66 -18.99 5.62
CA SER A 127 -2.81 -19.55 6.35
C SER A 127 -4.08 -18.70 6.20
N LEU A 128 -4.02 -17.54 5.53
CA LEU A 128 -5.18 -16.69 5.34
C LEU A 128 -5.86 -16.94 3.99
N ASP A 129 -7.19 -16.89 4.01
CA ASP A 129 -8.04 -16.76 2.83
C ASP A 129 -8.77 -15.40 2.83
N THR A 130 -9.38 -15.08 1.69
CA THR A 130 -10.14 -13.83 1.50
C THR A 130 -11.29 -13.71 2.52
N ASP A 131 -11.98 -14.81 2.81
CA ASP A 131 -13.09 -14.86 3.78
C ASP A 131 -12.66 -14.50 5.20
N PHE A 132 -11.48 -14.96 5.62
CA PHE A 132 -10.92 -14.60 6.92
C PHE A 132 -10.67 -13.10 7.01
N VAL A 133 -10.03 -12.51 6.00
CA VAL A 133 -9.76 -11.07 5.97
C VAL A 133 -11.07 -10.27 5.90
N LEU A 134 -12.08 -10.73 5.14
CA LEU A 134 -13.42 -10.11 5.09
C LEU A 134 -14.14 -10.13 6.44
N ARG A 135 -14.03 -11.22 7.22
CA ARG A 135 -14.58 -11.26 8.59
C ARG A 135 -13.90 -10.23 9.48
N ARG A 136 -12.58 -10.14 9.42
CA ARG A 136 -11.78 -9.14 10.15
C ARG A 136 -12.09 -7.70 9.71
N PHE A 137 -12.34 -7.48 8.42
CA PHE A 137 -12.77 -6.19 7.87
C PHE A 137 -14.05 -5.70 8.55
N LYS A 138 -15.05 -6.58 8.71
CA LYS A 138 -16.35 -6.28 9.32
C LYS A 138 -16.26 -5.94 10.82
N GLU A 139 -15.22 -6.40 11.49
CA GLU A 139 -14.94 -6.07 12.89
C GLU A 139 -14.32 -4.67 13.03
N LYS A 140 -15.15 -3.63 13.17
CA LYS A 140 -14.69 -2.22 13.18
C LYS A 140 -13.59 -1.89 14.20
N ARG A 141 -13.52 -2.62 15.32
CA ARG A 141 -12.48 -2.42 16.36
C ARG A 141 -11.17 -3.12 16.03
N PHE A 142 -11.21 -4.15 15.19
CA PHE A 142 -10.03 -4.88 14.75
C PHE A 142 -9.22 -4.02 13.79
N ALA A 143 -7.91 -3.88 14.01
CA ALA A 143 -7.06 -3.01 13.18
C ALA A 143 -7.70 -1.63 12.93
N ALA A 144 -8.07 -0.92 14.00
CA ALA A 144 -8.84 0.33 13.93
C ALA A 144 -8.12 1.46 13.15
N GLY A 145 -6.80 1.35 12.95
CA GLY A 145 -6.04 2.26 12.10
C GLY A 145 -6.24 2.04 10.59
N ALA A 146 -6.70 0.86 10.17
CA ALA A 146 -7.02 0.59 8.76
C ALA A 146 -8.38 1.19 8.42
N ASN A 147 -8.38 2.33 7.72
CA ASN A 147 -9.59 3.07 7.39
C ASN A 147 -10.51 2.27 6.45
N ARG A 148 -11.72 1.93 6.90
CA ARG A 148 -12.64 1.06 6.16
C ARG A 148 -13.26 1.76 4.96
N GLU A 149 -13.53 3.05 5.08
CA GLU A 149 -14.08 3.88 4.02
C GLU A 149 -13.09 4.01 2.85
N GLN A 150 -11.80 4.15 3.15
CA GLN A 150 -10.73 4.14 2.15
C GLN A 150 -10.61 2.79 1.45
N ILE A 151 -10.62 1.68 2.20
CA ILE A 151 -10.60 0.34 1.60
C ILE A 151 -11.81 0.12 0.67
N ILE A 152 -13.02 0.54 1.08
CA ILE A 152 -14.25 0.45 0.25
C ILE A 152 -14.15 1.31 -1.02
N ALA A 153 -13.25 2.31 -1.07
CA ALA A 153 -13.04 3.12 -2.27
C ALA A 153 -12.49 2.30 -3.46
N CYS A 154 -12.07 1.04 -3.25
CA CYS A 154 -11.78 0.10 -4.34
C CYS A 154 -12.94 -0.05 -5.34
N LYS A 155 -14.19 0.22 -4.95
CA LYS A 155 -15.34 0.26 -5.88
C LYS A 155 -15.16 1.24 -7.04
N ASN A 156 -14.36 2.31 -6.87
CA ASN A 156 -14.05 3.27 -7.93
C ASN A 156 -13.11 2.68 -8.99
N LEU A 157 -12.47 1.55 -8.70
CA LEU A 157 -11.73 0.73 -9.66
C LEU A 157 -12.64 -0.27 -10.40
N GLY A 158 -13.93 -0.33 -10.06
CA GLY A 158 -14.86 -1.35 -10.56
C GLY A 158 -14.68 -2.71 -9.92
N LEU A 159 -14.05 -2.79 -8.73
CA LEU A 159 -13.88 -4.04 -7.99
C LEU A 159 -14.87 -4.14 -6.84
N GLU A 160 -15.39 -5.35 -6.62
CA GLU A 160 -16.02 -5.71 -5.36
C GLU A 160 -14.95 -5.84 -4.26
N LEU A 161 -15.36 -5.61 -3.01
CA LEU A 161 -14.44 -5.65 -1.86
C LEU A 161 -13.73 -7.00 -1.74
N GLU A 162 -14.44 -8.10 -2.01
CA GLU A 162 -13.90 -9.45 -1.98
C GLU A 162 -12.78 -9.65 -3.01
N ASP A 163 -13.00 -9.23 -4.26
CA ASP A 163 -12.01 -9.31 -5.33
C ASP A 163 -10.78 -8.47 -4.99
N PHE A 164 -10.99 -7.23 -4.51
CA PHE A 164 -9.90 -6.34 -4.12
C PHE A 164 -9.04 -6.95 -3.01
N ILE A 165 -9.66 -7.48 -1.96
CA ILE A 165 -8.95 -8.16 -0.87
C ILE A 165 -8.20 -9.38 -1.40
N SER A 166 -8.84 -10.19 -2.25
CA SER A 166 -8.23 -11.39 -2.82
C SER A 166 -6.96 -11.07 -3.63
N ILE A 167 -7.01 -10.02 -4.46
CA ILE A 167 -5.86 -9.59 -5.28
C ILE A 167 -4.71 -9.11 -4.38
N CYS A 168 -5.00 -8.24 -3.42
CA CYS A 168 -4.01 -7.72 -2.49
C CYS A 168 -3.39 -8.81 -1.60
N LEU A 169 -4.21 -9.71 -1.06
CA LEU A 169 -3.75 -10.84 -0.25
C LEU A 169 -2.81 -11.74 -1.05
N LYS A 170 -3.18 -12.07 -2.29
CA LYS A 170 -2.32 -12.85 -3.21
C LYS A 170 -0.97 -12.17 -3.41
N GLY A 171 -0.96 -10.85 -3.64
CA GLY A 171 0.28 -10.07 -3.79
C GLY A 171 1.18 -10.20 -2.57
N MET A 172 0.64 -9.92 -1.38
CA MET A 172 1.39 -10.03 -0.12
C MET A 172 1.89 -11.46 0.16
N GLN A 173 1.13 -12.49 -0.21
CA GLN A 173 1.55 -13.88 -0.08
C GLN A 173 2.80 -14.21 -0.92
N THR A 174 3.03 -13.54 -2.05
CA THR A 174 4.23 -13.77 -2.87
C THR A 174 5.53 -13.31 -2.20
N ILE A 175 5.43 -12.36 -1.25
CA ILE A 175 6.57 -11.77 -0.53
C ILE A 175 6.55 -12.08 0.97
N SER A 176 5.84 -13.14 1.40
CA SER A 176 5.60 -13.42 2.82
C SER A 176 6.90 -13.49 3.65
N ASN A 177 7.95 -14.10 3.07
CA ASN A 177 9.28 -14.18 3.68
C ASN A 177 9.89 -12.80 3.99
N GLU A 178 9.71 -11.82 3.10
CA GLU A 178 10.22 -10.45 3.29
C GLU A 178 9.41 -9.70 4.36
N LEU A 179 8.11 -9.98 4.43
CA LEU A 179 7.21 -9.45 5.46
C LEU A 179 7.43 -10.14 6.82
N GLY A 180 8.06 -11.31 6.85
CA GLY A 180 8.21 -12.13 8.05
C GLY A 180 6.88 -12.67 8.56
N LEU A 181 5.98 -12.96 7.62
CA LEU A 181 4.65 -13.53 7.81
C LEU A 181 4.46 -14.69 6.81
#